data_AF-A0A7W3T458-F1
#
_entry.id   AF-A0A7W3T458-F1
#
_cell.length_a   1.000
_cell.length_b   1.000
_cell.length_c   1.000
_cell.angle_alpha   90.00
_cell.angle_beta   90.00
_cell.angle_gamma   90.00
#
_symmetry.space_group_name_H-M   'P 1'
#
loop_
_entity.id
_entity.type
_entity.pdbx_description
1 polymer ?
#
loop_
_entity_poly.entity_id
_entity_poly.type
_entity_poly.pdbx_seq_one_letter_code
_entity_poly.pdbx_strand_id
1 'polypeptide(L)'
;MAFVGRRVEIGGVHQARRLQLFPEERRAPVPRYLRLLPVGLVALGAALNLLTPPEATFTPLFAAAPLVAAALLSFRETVFAALVSTVAVILLSIYVGHAALVSDEMIRGLTVITVSAFSLVVSRLNRQLASARGVAAAVQRAVLPEPPDRVGPLEVAARYQAARVDTLVGGDLYAAVDTAYGARLLVGDVRGKGLGATEAVTVILGAFREIADTEPDLTELGHRLESAWQREGARRTGMDGVEGFTTAVVVEVSSGDPGTLRILDFGHPPPVLLDPDGKARYLEACDPGLPLGLAGLTGAPGG
;
A
#
# COMPACT_ATOMS: atom_id res chain seq x y z
N MET A 1 11.76 6.36 -7.36
CA MET A 1 10.76 6.82 -8.35
C MET A 1 11.53 7.31 -9.56
N ALA A 2 11.18 6.92 -10.79
CA ALA A 2 11.94 7.29 -11.99
C ALA A 2 11.04 8.11 -12.92
N PHE A 3 11.41 9.37 -13.19
CA PHE A 3 10.77 10.20 -14.21
C PHE A 3 11.50 9.98 -15.53
N VAL A 4 10.79 9.45 -16.54
CA VAL A 4 11.33 9.32 -17.90
C VAL A 4 10.80 10.49 -18.72
N GLY A 5 11.56 11.59 -18.74
CA GLY A 5 11.28 12.74 -19.60
C GLY A 5 11.57 12.39 -21.05
N ARG A 6 10.53 12.09 -21.84
CA ARG A 6 10.66 11.85 -23.28
C ARG A 6 10.65 13.19 -24.02
N ARG A 7 11.73 13.49 -24.74
CA ARG A 7 11.77 14.53 -25.78
C ARG A 7 10.95 14.02 -26.97
N VAL A 8 9.85 14.69 -27.30
CA VAL A 8 9.09 14.41 -28.53
C VAL A 8 9.37 15.55 -29.52
N GLU A 9 10.31 15.29 -30.44
CA GLU A 9 10.30 15.99 -31.73
C GLU A 9 9.15 15.44 -32.57
N ILE A 10 8.45 16.35 -33.25
CA ILE A 10 7.28 16.05 -34.07
C ILE A 10 7.73 15.26 -35.31
N GLY A 11 7.54 13.95 -35.27
CA GLY A 11 7.70 13.02 -36.38
C GLY A 11 6.99 11.72 -36.03
N GLY A 12 5.85 11.46 -36.68
CA GLY A 12 4.87 10.47 -36.25
C GLY A 12 5.43 9.08 -35.96
N VAL A 13 5.13 8.56 -34.77
CA VAL A 13 5.17 7.13 -34.49
C VAL A 13 3.94 6.77 -33.66
N HIS A 14 3.07 5.99 -34.28
CA HIS A 14 1.92 5.33 -33.70
C HIS A 14 2.26 4.49 -32.45
N GLN A 15 1.31 4.44 -31.52
CA GLN A 15 1.13 3.37 -30.53
C GLN A 15 2.29 3.14 -29.54
N ALA A 16 2.50 4.07 -28.61
CA ALA A 16 3.08 3.72 -27.32
C ALA A 16 2.00 2.99 -26.49
N ARG A 17 2.15 1.67 -26.50
CA ARG A 17 1.40 0.64 -25.77
C ARG A 17 1.07 1.08 -24.34
N ARG A 18 -0.23 1.15 -24.06
CA ARG A 18 -0.87 1.34 -22.75
C ARG A 18 -0.19 0.48 -21.67
N LEU A 19 0.77 1.05 -20.94
CA LEU A 19 1.31 0.47 -19.71
C LEU A 19 0.23 0.64 -18.65
N GLN A 20 -0.62 -0.38 -18.50
CA GLN A 20 -1.50 -0.53 -17.34
C GLN A 20 -0.62 -0.65 -16.09
N LEU A 21 -0.24 0.48 -15.51
CA LEU A 21 0.65 0.58 -14.35
C LEU A 21 -0.08 0.52 -13.00
N PHE A 22 -1.38 0.23 -13.03
CA PHE A 22 -2.18 -0.09 -11.85
C PHE A 22 -2.76 -1.49 -12.00
N PRO A 23 -2.10 -2.56 -11.50
CA PRO A 23 -2.87 -3.71 -11.11
C PRO A 23 -3.70 -3.24 -9.92
N GLU A 24 -5.01 -3.05 -10.11
CA GLU A 24 -5.91 -3.07 -8.96
C GLU A 24 -5.54 -4.31 -8.15
N GLU A 25 -5.21 -4.15 -6.87
CA GLU A 25 -5.16 -5.26 -5.92
C GLU A 25 -6.58 -5.81 -5.69
N ARG A 26 -7.31 -6.11 -6.77
CA ARG A 26 -8.34 -7.13 -6.74
C ARG A 26 -7.59 -8.40 -6.41
N ARG A 27 -7.77 -8.87 -5.17
CA ARG A 27 -7.43 -10.26 -4.81
C ARG A 27 -7.88 -11.14 -5.96
N ALA A 28 -6.91 -11.75 -6.65
CA ALA A 28 -7.21 -12.64 -7.75
C ALA A 28 -8.24 -13.66 -7.24
N PRO A 29 -9.30 -13.94 -8.02
CA PRO A 29 -10.34 -14.85 -7.58
C PRO A 29 -9.69 -16.18 -7.21
N VAL A 30 -9.91 -16.63 -5.96
CA VAL A 30 -9.34 -17.88 -5.46
C VAL A 30 -9.71 -19.00 -6.45
N PRO A 31 -8.72 -19.71 -7.02
CA PRO A 31 -8.96 -20.75 -8.00
C PRO A 31 -9.97 -21.79 -7.50
N ARG A 32 -10.83 -22.29 -8.39
CA ARG A 32 -11.91 -23.23 -8.02
C ARG A 32 -11.40 -24.46 -7.26
N TYR A 33 -10.21 -24.97 -7.58
CA TYR A 33 -9.63 -26.12 -6.90
C TYR A 33 -9.33 -25.86 -5.41
N LEU A 34 -8.92 -24.65 -5.02
CA LEU A 34 -8.69 -24.30 -3.62
C LEU A 34 -10.00 -24.20 -2.83
N ARG A 35 -11.11 -23.84 -3.47
CA ARG A 35 -12.44 -23.82 -2.83
C ARG A 35 -12.96 -25.21 -2.50
N LEU A 36 -12.53 -26.22 -3.25
CA LEU A 36 -12.91 -27.61 -3.04
C LEU A 36 -12.10 -28.28 -1.92
N LEU A 37 -10.98 -27.69 -1.46
CA LEU A 37 -10.12 -28.30 -0.46
C LEU A 37 -10.83 -28.59 0.88
N PRO A 38 -11.56 -27.65 1.52
CA PRO A 38 -12.26 -27.95 2.78
C PRO A 38 -13.30 -29.06 2.61
N VAL A 39 -14.03 -29.05 1.49
CA VAL A 39 -15.03 -30.10 1.18
C VAL A 39 -14.33 -31.44 0.96
N GLY A 40 -13.21 -31.45 0.24
CA GLY A 40 -12.40 -32.64 0.03
C GLY A 40 -11.83 -33.21 1.33
N LEU A 41 -11.41 -32.36 2.27
CA LEU A 41 -10.93 -32.79 3.60
C LEU A 41 -12.03 -33.47 4.41
N VAL A 42 -13.25 -32.91 4.42
CA VAL A 42 -14.40 -33.54 5.10
C VAL A 42 -14.78 -34.84 4.42
N ALA A 43 -14.87 -34.86 3.09
CA ALA A 43 -15.24 -36.06 2.33
C ALA A 43 -14.22 -37.19 2.52
N LEU A 44 -12.92 -36.86 2.50
CA LEU A 44 -11.83 -37.79 2.77
C LEU A 44 -11.89 -38.32 4.21
N GLY A 45 -12.11 -37.44 5.20
CA GLY A 45 -12.28 -37.84 6.60
C GLY A 45 -13.45 -38.78 6.80
N ALA A 46 -14.59 -38.52 6.15
CA ALA A 46 -15.75 -39.40 6.20
C ALA A 46 -15.49 -40.75 5.53
N ALA A 47 -14.90 -40.76 4.34
CA ALA A 47 -14.59 -41.99 3.61
C ALA A 47 -13.60 -42.87 4.38
N LEU A 48 -12.52 -42.30 4.91
CA LEU A 48 -11.52 -43.05 5.68
C LEU A 48 -12.11 -43.64 6.95
N ASN A 49 -12.98 -42.90 7.66
CA ASN A 49 -13.59 -43.41 8.88
C ASN A 49 -14.66 -44.49 8.62
N LEU A 50 -15.24 -44.53 7.42
CA LEU A 50 -16.17 -45.61 7.02
C LEU A 50 -15.45 -46.87 6.51
N LEU A 51 -14.26 -46.72 5.94
CA LEU A 51 -13.49 -47.81 5.33
C LEU A 51 -12.49 -48.49 6.28
N THR A 52 -12.19 -47.88 7.43
CA THR A 52 -11.13 -48.33 8.33
C THR A 52 -11.73 -48.88 9.64
N PRO A 53 -11.08 -49.86 10.31
CA PRO A 53 -11.54 -50.36 11.60
C PRO A 53 -11.74 -49.25 12.64
N PRO A 54 -12.64 -49.42 13.64
CA PRO A 54 -13.01 -48.41 14.63
C PRO A 54 -11.84 -47.81 15.45
N GLU A 55 -10.69 -48.49 15.43
CA GLU A 55 -9.47 -48.11 16.15
C GLU A 55 -8.68 -46.99 15.45
N ALA A 56 -8.85 -46.80 14.13
CA ALA A 56 -8.15 -45.76 13.38
C ALA A 56 -9.07 -44.56 13.15
N THR A 57 -8.68 -43.39 13.65
CA THR A 57 -9.53 -42.20 13.65
C THR A 57 -8.95 -41.07 12.81
N PHE A 58 -9.79 -40.47 11.96
CA PHE A 58 -9.42 -39.40 11.04
C PHE A 58 -10.04 -38.03 11.38
N THR A 59 -10.46 -37.82 12.64
CA THR A 59 -10.99 -36.56 13.20
C THR A 59 -10.17 -35.31 12.85
N PRO A 60 -8.81 -35.34 12.81
CA PRO A 60 -8.03 -34.17 12.42
C PRO A 60 -8.37 -33.59 11.04
N LEU A 61 -8.89 -34.40 10.10
CA LEU A 61 -9.30 -33.93 8.77
C LEU A 61 -10.54 -33.02 8.84
N PHE A 62 -11.47 -33.30 9.74
CA PHE A 62 -12.65 -32.47 9.99
C PHE A 62 -12.26 -31.15 10.69
N ALA A 63 -11.28 -31.19 11.58
CA ALA A 63 -10.75 -29.97 12.21
C ALA A 63 -9.93 -29.10 11.23
N ALA A 64 -9.21 -29.71 10.28
CA ALA A 64 -8.43 -29.01 9.27
C ALA A 64 -9.30 -28.24 8.26
N ALA A 65 -10.48 -28.76 7.91
CA ALA A 65 -11.37 -28.14 6.93
C ALA A 65 -11.77 -26.67 7.23
N PRO A 66 -12.32 -26.32 8.41
CA PRO A 66 -12.63 -24.93 8.75
C PRO A 66 -11.39 -24.05 8.85
N LEU A 67 -10.24 -24.61 9.26
CA LEU A 67 -8.98 -23.87 9.35
C LEU A 67 -8.45 -23.47 7.97
N VAL A 68 -8.46 -24.42 7.02
CA VAL A 68 -8.10 -24.16 5.62
C VAL A 68 -9.06 -23.16 4.99
N ALA A 69 -10.36 -23.28 5.28
CA ALA A 69 -11.35 -22.30 4.83
C ALA A 69 -11.08 -20.91 5.42
N ALA A 70 -10.73 -20.80 6.70
CA ALA A 70 -10.41 -19.53 7.35
C ALA A 70 -9.17 -18.83 6.75
N ALA A 71 -8.21 -19.62 6.27
CA ALA A 71 -6.98 -19.12 5.66
C ALA A 71 -7.18 -18.69 4.20
N LEU A 72 -7.97 -19.43 3.42
CA LEU A 72 -8.02 -19.29 1.96
C LEU A 72 -9.33 -18.68 1.44
N LEU A 73 -10.42 -18.78 2.19
CA LEU A 73 -11.77 -18.53 1.72
C LEU A 73 -12.45 -17.38 2.47
N SER A 74 -13.66 -17.03 2.03
CA SER A 74 -14.46 -15.99 2.67
C SER A 74 -15.02 -16.46 4.02
N PHE A 75 -15.39 -15.49 4.88
CA PHE A 75 -16.02 -15.79 6.17
C PHE A 75 -17.26 -16.69 6.05
N ARG A 76 -18.06 -16.54 4.97
CA ARG A 76 -19.24 -17.37 4.73
C ARG A 76 -18.86 -18.82 4.43
N GLU A 77 -17.80 -19.03 3.64
CA GLU A 77 -17.27 -20.36 3.31
C GLU A 77 -16.64 -21.02 4.55
N THR A 78 -15.97 -20.26 5.42
CA THR A 78 -15.45 -20.75 6.70
C THR A 78 -16.57 -21.22 7.64
N VAL A 79 -17.64 -20.44 7.77
CA VAL A 79 -18.83 -20.83 8.56
C VAL A 79 -19.44 -22.12 8.00
N PHE A 80 -19.57 -22.22 6.68
CA PHE A 80 -20.08 -23.42 6.04
C PHE A 80 -19.18 -24.64 6.32
N ALA A 81 -17.86 -24.51 6.16
CA ALA A 81 -16.92 -25.60 6.42
C ALA A 81 -16.92 -26.04 7.90
N ALA A 82 -17.01 -25.09 8.84
CA ALA A 82 -17.13 -25.36 10.27
C ALA A 82 -18.41 -26.13 10.63
N LEU A 83 -19.55 -25.69 10.08
CA LEU A 83 -20.84 -26.34 10.28
C LEU A 83 -20.82 -27.76 9.72
N VAL A 84 -20.40 -27.93 8.47
CA VAL A 84 -20.34 -29.23 7.80
C VAL A 84 -19.42 -30.19 8.54
N SER A 85 -18.25 -29.73 9.00
CA SER A 85 -17.29 -30.57 9.74
C SER A 85 -17.84 -31.00 11.10
N THR A 86 -18.51 -30.10 11.82
CA THR A 86 -19.11 -30.39 13.12
C THR A 86 -20.29 -31.36 12.99
N VAL A 87 -21.18 -31.11 12.02
CA VAL A 87 -22.32 -32.00 11.74
C VAL A 87 -21.85 -33.38 11.29
N ALA A 88 -20.85 -33.47 10.42
CA ALA A 88 -20.32 -34.75 9.96
C ALA A 88 -19.75 -35.58 11.11
N VAL A 89 -19.02 -34.97 12.04
CA VAL A 89 -18.48 -35.64 13.23
C VAL A 89 -19.60 -36.11 14.16
N ILE A 90 -20.62 -35.29 14.39
CA ILE A 90 -21.79 -35.67 15.22
C ILE A 90 -22.53 -36.86 14.59
N LEU A 91 -22.84 -36.80 13.29
CA LEU A 91 -23.56 -37.87 12.59
C LEU A 91 -22.77 -39.19 12.59
N LEU A 92 -21.46 -39.11 12.41
CA LEU A 92 -20.59 -40.27 12.42
C LEU A 92 -20.50 -40.90 13.81
N SER A 93 -20.41 -40.07 14.86
CA SER A 93 -20.45 -40.53 16.25
C SER A 93 -21.76 -41.27 16.57
N ILE A 94 -22.91 -40.78 16.06
CA ILE A 94 -24.21 -41.45 16.18
C ILE A 94 -24.24 -42.77 15.38
N TYR A 95 -23.77 -42.76 14.13
CA TYR A 95 -23.85 -43.91 13.22
C TYR A 95 -23.03 -45.11 13.66
N VAL A 96 -21.79 -44.87 14.12
CA VAL A 96 -20.91 -45.96 14.57
C VAL A 96 -21.40 -46.53 15.91
N GLY A 97 -22.46 -45.98 16.51
CA GLY A 97 -23.18 -46.61 17.63
C GLY A 97 -22.34 -46.77 18.90
N HIS A 98 -21.27 -45.98 19.06
CA HIS A 98 -20.40 -46.00 20.23
C HIS A 98 -21.09 -45.34 21.43
N ALA A 99 -22.06 -46.05 22.01
CA ALA A 99 -22.64 -45.74 23.32
C ALA A 99 -21.71 -46.14 24.49
N ALA A 100 -20.46 -46.54 24.23
CA ALA A 100 -19.55 -47.04 25.25
C ALA A 100 -18.38 -46.06 25.51
N LEU A 101 -18.41 -45.46 26.70
CA LEU A 101 -17.33 -44.77 27.44
C LEU A 101 -17.00 -43.32 27.03
N VAL A 102 -17.92 -42.41 27.34
CA VAL A 102 -17.86 -41.02 27.90
C VAL A 102 -16.53 -40.18 27.91
N SER A 103 -15.44 -40.48 27.20
CA SER A 103 -14.23 -39.64 27.19
C SER A 103 -13.65 -39.34 25.81
N ASP A 104 -13.33 -40.35 24.99
CA ASP A 104 -12.56 -40.13 23.75
C ASP A 104 -13.38 -39.45 22.63
N GLU A 105 -14.60 -39.90 22.37
CA GLU A 105 -15.51 -39.27 21.40
C GLU A 105 -15.91 -37.84 21.79
N MET A 106 -16.07 -37.59 23.09
CA MET A 106 -16.35 -36.25 23.61
C MET A 106 -15.16 -35.30 23.38
N ILE A 107 -13.92 -35.77 23.60
CA ILE A 107 -12.69 -35.02 23.33
C ILE A 107 -12.55 -34.70 21.83
N ARG A 108 -12.89 -35.66 20.96
CA ARG A 108 -12.84 -35.49 19.50
C ARG A 108 -13.85 -34.45 19.00
N GLY A 109 -15.11 -34.57 19.42
CA GLY A 109 -16.16 -33.60 19.10
C GLY A 109 -15.81 -32.21 19.63
N LEU A 110 -15.34 -32.11 20.87
CA LEU A 110 -14.89 -30.86 21.48
C LEU A 110 -13.71 -30.24 20.71
N THR A 111 -12.76 -31.06 20.23
CA THR A 111 -11.64 -30.60 19.41
C THR A 111 -12.12 -29.96 18.11
N VAL A 112 -13.06 -30.60 17.41
CA VAL A 112 -13.59 -30.06 16.13
C VAL A 112 -14.39 -28.78 16.36
N ILE A 113 -15.17 -28.71 17.44
CA ILE A 113 -15.92 -27.52 17.82
C ILE A 113 -14.97 -26.36 18.18
N THR A 114 -13.94 -26.62 18.98
CA THR A 114 -12.97 -25.59 19.39
C THR A 114 -12.14 -25.09 18.21
N VAL A 115 -11.65 -25.98 17.34
CA VAL A 115 -10.93 -25.59 16.11
C VAL A 115 -11.85 -24.82 15.15
N SER A 116 -13.12 -25.22 15.05
CA SER A 116 -14.12 -24.50 14.26
C SER A 116 -14.34 -23.08 14.81
N ALA A 117 -14.53 -22.94 16.13
CA ALA A 117 -14.68 -21.63 16.77
C ALA A 117 -13.44 -20.75 16.56
N PHE A 118 -12.25 -21.30 16.73
CA PHE A 118 -10.98 -20.61 16.47
C PHE A 118 -10.87 -20.16 15.01
N SER A 119 -11.24 -21.02 14.06
CA SER A 119 -11.23 -20.71 12.63
C SER A 119 -12.16 -19.54 12.29
N LEU A 120 -13.31 -19.42 12.96
CA LEU A 120 -14.21 -18.26 12.82
C LEU A 120 -13.58 -16.97 13.35
N VAL A 121 -12.85 -17.03 14.48
CA VAL A 121 -12.12 -15.88 15.02
C VAL A 121 -11.03 -15.44 14.04
N VAL A 122 -10.21 -16.38 13.56
CA VAL A 122 -9.15 -16.10 12.56
C VAL A 122 -9.74 -15.48 11.29
N SER A 123 -10.83 -16.03 10.77
CA SER A 123 -11.48 -15.50 9.58
C SER A 123 -12.06 -14.09 9.78
N ARG A 124 -12.61 -13.79 10.98
CA ARG A 124 -13.06 -12.43 11.33
C ARG A 124 -11.90 -11.45 11.41
N LEU A 125 -10.82 -11.80 12.08
CA LEU A 125 -9.61 -10.97 12.20
C LEU A 125 -9.03 -10.67 10.81
N ASN A 126 -8.90 -11.69 9.95
CA ASN A 126 -8.46 -11.52 8.57
C ASN A 126 -9.35 -10.55 7.78
N ARG A 127 -10.68 -10.59 8.00
CA ARG A 127 -11.64 -9.69 7.36
C ARG A 127 -11.49 -8.24 7.85
N GLN A 128 -11.29 -8.05 9.15
CA GLN A 128 -11.06 -6.73 9.74
C GLN A 128 -9.75 -6.12 9.24
N LEU A 129 -8.66 -6.89 9.22
CA LEU A 129 -7.37 -6.48 8.67
C LEU A 129 -7.48 -6.09 7.19
N ALA A 130 -8.18 -6.91 6.39
CA ALA A 130 -8.42 -6.60 4.98
C ALA A 130 -9.24 -5.31 4.80
N SER A 131 -10.26 -5.10 5.64
CA SER A 131 -11.07 -3.87 5.61
C SER A 131 -10.25 -2.64 5.99
N ALA A 132 -9.44 -2.72 7.05
CA ALA A 132 -8.57 -1.62 7.48
C ALA A 132 -7.58 -1.23 6.38
N ARG A 133 -6.96 -2.22 5.72
CA ARG A 133 -6.09 -2.00 4.55
C ARG A 133 -6.83 -1.34 3.39
N GLY A 134 -8.07 -1.76 3.11
CA GLY A 134 -8.90 -1.14 2.07
C GLY A 134 -9.23 0.32 2.35
N VAL A 135 -9.59 0.64 3.59
CA VAL A 135 -9.84 2.03 4.04
C VAL A 135 -8.57 2.87 3.91
N ALA A 136 -7.45 2.35 4.37
CA ALA A 136 -6.17 3.02 4.28
C ALA A 136 -5.74 3.29 2.83
N ALA A 137 -5.89 2.31 1.93
CA ALA A 137 -5.64 2.49 0.51
C ALA A 137 -6.58 3.51 -0.14
N ALA A 138 -7.81 3.67 0.37
CA ALA A 138 -8.74 4.71 -0.10
C ALA A 138 -8.33 6.11 0.41
N VAL A 139 -7.99 6.23 1.69
CA VAL A 139 -7.46 7.49 2.27
C VAL A 139 -6.19 7.91 1.55
N GLN A 140 -5.27 6.99 1.32
CA GLN A 140 -4.02 7.27 0.64
C GLN A 140 -4.24 7.75 -0.80
N ARG A 141 -5.14 7.12 -1.56
CA ARG A 141 -5.51 7.59 -2.92
C ARG A 141 -6.17 8.97 -2.91
N ALA A 142 -6.89 9.32 -1.85
CA ALA A 142 -7.46 10.66 -1.71
C ALA A 142 -6.36 11.73 -1.46
N VAL A 143 -5.28 11.36 -0.78
CA VAL A 143 -4.16 12.28 -0.46
C VAL A 143 -3.15 12.36 -1.60
N LEU A 144 -2.86 11.24 -2.27
CA LEU A 144 -1.95 11.12 -3.41
C LEU A 144 -2.73 10.67 -4.65
N PRO A 145 -3.47 11.58 -5.31
CA PRO A 145 -4.18 11.25 -6.54
C PRO A 145 -3.19 10.83 -7.64
N GLU A 146 -3.62 9.95 -8.52
CA GLU A 146 -2.85 9.56 -9.71
C GLU A 146 -2.48 10.83 -10.50
N PRO A 147 -1.20 11.01 -10.86
CA PRO A 147 -0.82 12.18 -11.64
C PRO A 147 -1.44 12.08 -13.04
N PRO A 148 -1.76 13.22 -13.67
CA PRO A 148 -2.26 13.21 -15.03
C PRO A 148 -1.22 12.61 -15.99
N ASP A 149 -1.68 11.95 -17.05
CA ASP A 149 -0.81 11.34 -18.07
C ASP A 149 0.16 12.36 -18.72
N ARG A 150 -0.21 13.64 -18.68
CA ARG A 150 0.61 14.74 -19.19
C ARG A 150 0.56 15.95 -18.28
N VAL A 151 1.69 16.65 -18.18
CA VAL A 151 1.83 17.95 -17.50
C VAL A 151 2.60 18.87 -18.43
N GLY A 152 1.90 19.85 -19.01
CA GLY A 152 2.41 20.67 -20.11
C GLY A 152 2.93 19.79 -21.25
N PRO A 153 4.21 19.93 -21.67
CA PRO A 153 4.80 19.11 -22.72
C PRO A 153 5.21 17.70 -22.25
N LEU A 154 5.25 17.42 -20.94
CA LEU A 154 5.79 16.19 -20.37
C LEU A 154 4.76 15.06 -20.36
N GLU A 155 5.20 13.85 -20.70
CA GLU A 155 4.49 12.61 -20.34
C GLU A 155 4.90 12.22 -18.91
N VAL A 156 3.92 11.98 -18.05
CA VAL A 156 4.16 11.69 -16.63
C VAL A 156 3.61 10.31 -16.28
N ALA A 157 4.41 9.54 -15.55
CA ALA A 157 3.99 8.28 -14.97
C ALA A 157 4.49 8.21 -13.53
N ALA A 158 3.64 7.72 -12.61
CA ALA A 158 4.03 7.44 -11.24
C ALA A 158 3.78 5.98 -10.89
N ARG A 159 4.66 5.45 -10.05
CA ARG A 159 4.49 4.15 -9.41
C ARG A 159 4.81 4.29 -7.94
N TYR A 160 3.80 4.11 -7.11
CA TYR A 160 3.94 4.05 -5.67
C TYR A 160 3.92 2.59 -5.21
N GLN A 161 4.87 2.20 -4.36
CA GLN A 161 4.92 0.86 -3.77
C GLN A 161 5.20 0.98 -2.28
N ALA A 162 4.20 0.69 -1.44
CA ALA A 162 4.35 0.72 0.01
C ALA A 162 5.37 -0.33 0.48
N ALA A 163 6.34 0.09 1.30
CA ALA A 163 7.41 -0.79 1.79
C ALA A 163 6.97 -1.76 2.91
N ARG A 164 5.88 -1.48 3.64
CA ARG A 164 5.33 -2.37 4.68
C ARG A 164 3.81 -2.36 4.74
N VAL A 165 3.25 -3.55 4.92
CA VAL A 165 1.80 -3.82 5.01
C VAL A 165 1.17 -3.31 6.33
N ASP A 166 1.99 -3.05 7.35
CA ASP A 166 1.53 -2.67 8.71
C ASP A 166 1.47 -1.16 8.94
N THR A 167 1.99 -0.36 8.01
CA THR A 167 1.84 1.11 8.01
C THR A 167 0.82 1.47 6.95
N LEU A 168 -0.40 1.75 7.41
CA LEU A 168 -1.56 2.02 6.56
C LEU A 168 -1.38 3.27 5.66
N VAL A 169 -0.50 4.20 6.01
CA VAL A 169 -0.15 5.37 5.18
C VAL A 169 1.35 5.65 5.27
N GLY A 170 2.02 5.77 4.12
CA GLY A 170 3.44 6.09 4.01
C GLY A 170 3.75 7.59 4.07
N GLY A 171 5.03 7.93 4.20
CA GLY A 171 5.54 9.32 4.22
C GLY A 171 5.85 9.90 2.84
N ASP A 172 5.95 9.06 1.79
CA ASP A 172 6.31 9.54 0.47
C ASP A 172 5.19 10.42 -0.13
N LEU A 173 5.61 11.48 -0.82
CA LEU A 173 4.72 12.41 -1.51
C LEU A 173 5.20 12.70 -2.93
N TYR A 174 4.26 13.01 -3.81
CA TYR A 174 4.59 13.54 -5.12
C TYR A 174 3.47 14.47 -5.64
N ALA A 175 3.85 15.46 -6.45
CA ALA A 175 2.94 16.30 -7.20
C ALA A 175 3.56 16.67 -8.56
N ALA A 176 2.67 16.95 -9.52
CA ALA A 176 3.05 17.45 -10.83
C ALA A 176 2.02 18.50 -11.24
N VAL A 177 2.49 19.71 -11.57
CA VAL A 177 1.64 20.85 -11.93
C VAL A 177 2.20 21.55 -13.16
N ASP A 178 1.29 21.97 -14.05
CA ASP A 178 1.61 22.74 -15.24
C ASP A 178 1.34 24.21 -14.94
N THR A 179 2.38 25.04 -15.03
CA THR A 179 2.34 26.45 -14.59
C THR A 179 2.78 27.36 -15.74
N ALA A 180 2.55 28.67 -15.61
CA ALA A 180 3.04 29.63 -16.60
C ALA A 180 4.58 29.60 -16.78
N TYR A 181 5.30 29.12 -15.76
CA TYR A 181 6.77 29.06 -15.70
C TYR A 181 7.34 27.73 -16.22
N GLY A 182 6.46 26.75 -16.50
CA GLY A 182 6.82 25.42 -16.93
C GLY A 182 6.20 24.32 -16.07
N ALA A 183 6.54 23.08 -16.38
CA ALA A 183 6.09 21.93 -15.61
C ALA A 183 6.94 21.79 -14.35
N ARG A 184 6.29 21.75 -13.18
CA ARG A 184 6.94 21.60 -11.88
C ARG A 184 6.53 20.29 -11.22
N LEU A 185 7.53 19.56 -10.76
CA LEU A 185 7.40 18.25 -10.13
C LEU A 185 7.93 18.33 -8.71
N LEU A 186 7.23 17.74 -7.76
CA LEU A 186 7.67 17.57 -6.38
C LEU A 186 7.70 16.08 -6.08
N VAL A 187 8.75 15.61 -5.42
CA VAL A 187 8.86 14.28 -4.84
C VAL A 187 9.47 14.42 -3.46
N GLY A 188 9.00 13.66 -2.48
CA GLY A 188 9.61 13.69 -1.16
C GLY A 188 9.23 12.50 -0.30
N ASP A 189 9.84 12.44 0.89
CA ASP A 189 9.57 11.48 1.95
C ASP A 189 9.54 12.20 3.31
N VAL A 190 8.38 12.15 3.96
CA VAL A 190 8.14 12.70 5.29
C VAL A 190 8.62 11.71 6.34
N ARG A 191 9.50 12.14 7.23
CA ARG A 191 9.88 11.37 8.41
C ARG A 191 8.67 11.22 9.33
N GLY A 192 8.19 9.99 9.48
CA GLY A 192 7.09 9.64 10.38
C GLY A 192 6.28 8.47 9.84
N LYS A 193 5.26 8.03 10.59
CA LYS A 193 4.32 7.01 10.11
C LYS A 193 2.92 7.28 10.63
N GLY A 194 1.90 6.86 9.87
CA GLY A 194 0.50 6.97 10.27
C GLY A 194 -0.09 8.36 10.01
N LEU A 195 -1.08 8.75 10.82
CA LEU A 195 -1.94 9.90 10.54
C LEU A 195 -1.19 11.24 10.56
N GLY A 196 -0.21 11.44 11.44
CA GLY A 196 0.59 12.68 11.47
C GLY A 196 1.45 12.88 10.22
N ALA A 197 1.95 11.80 9.62
CA ALA A 197 2.63 11.86 8.32
C ALA A 197 1.65 12.19 7.17
N THR A 198 0.39 11.75 7.27
CA THR A 198 -0.64 12.03 6.26
C THR A 198 -1.01 13.51 6.22
N GLU A 199 -1.16 14.13 7.39
CA GLU A 199 -1.40 15.56 7.52
C GLU A 199 -0.24 16.37 6.96
N ALA A 200 1.00 15.92 7.24
CA ALA A 200 2.20 16.55 6.73
C ALA A 200 2.26 16.56 5.20
N VAL A 201 2.04 15.40 4.59
CA VAL A 201 1.94 15.25 3.13
C VAL A 201 0.86 16.18 2.56
N THR A 202 -0.31 16.25 3.21
CA THR A 202 -1.43 17.09 2.75
C THR A 202 -1.05 18.57 2.73
N VAL A 203 -0.38 19.05 3.78
CA VAL A 203 0.07 20.45 3.89
C VAL A 203 1.12 20.78 2.84
N ILE A 204 2.14 19.93 2.68
CA ILE A 204 3.21 20.14 1.69
C ILE A 204 2.65 20.14 0.28
N LEU A 205 1.78 19.18 -0.07
CA LEU A 205 1.18 19.10 -1.40
C LEU A 205 0.24 20.29 -1.67
N GLY A 206 -0.54 20.72 -0.67
CA GLY A 206 -1.42 21.89 -0.79
C GLY A 206 -0.62 23.18 -1.01
N ALA A 207 0.39 23.42 -0.18
CA ALA A 207 1.28 24.57 -0.30
C ALA A 207 2.04 24.56 -1.62
N PHE A 208 2.59 23.42 -2.04
CA PHE A 208 3.29 23.30 -3.31
C PHE A 208 2.39 23.65 -4.49
N ARG A 209 1.16 23.12 -4.56
CA ARG A 209 0.23 23.43 -5.67
C ARG A 209 -0.11 24.92 -5.73
N GLU A 210 -0.34 25.57 -4.58
CA GLU A 210 -0.62 27.00 -4.51
C GLU A 210 0.59 27.86 -4.92
N ILE A 211 1.76 27.57 -4.35
CA ILE A 211 2.98 28.36 -4.57
C ILE A 211 3.48 28.16 -5.99
N ALA A 212 3.44 26.94 -6.52
CA ALA A 212 3.90 26.64 -7.87
C ALA A 212 3.13 27.42 -8.95
N ASP A 213 1.84 27.70 -8.76
CA ASP A 213 1.06 28.49 -9.72
C ASP A 213 1.40 30.00 -9.66
N THR A 214 1.91 30.49 -8.53
CA THR A 214 2.05 31.92 -8.27
C THR A 214 3.49 32.42 -8.35
N GLU A 215 4.47 31.62 -7.92
CA GLU A 215 5.85 32.04 -7.72
C GLU A 215 6.73 31.73 -8.94
N PRO A 216 7.27 32.72 -9.68
CA PRO A 216 8.13 32.46 -10.83
C PRO A 216 9.48 31.84 -10.46
N ASP A 217 10.02 32.21 -9.29
CA ASP A 217 11.36 31.81 -8.87
C ASP A 217 11.33 30.51 -8.06
N LEU A 218 12.23 29.58 -8.42
CA LEU A 218 12.24 28.25 -7.79
C LEU A 218 12.79 28.31 -6.35
N THR A 219 13.76 29.19 -6.10
CA THR A 219 14.33 29.40 -4.76
C THR A 219 13.29 29.99 -3.82
N GLU A 220 12.57 31.04 -4.25
CA GLU A 220 11.48 31.62 -3.46
C GLU A 220 10.33 30.63 -3.22
N LEU A 221 10.01 29.77 -4.20
CA LEU A 221 9.07 28.66 -4.00
C LEU A 221 9.51 27.76 -2.84
N GLY A 222 10.80 27.45 -2.76
CA GLY A 222 11.39 26.69 -1.68
C GLY A 222 11.26 27.35 -0.31
N HIS A 223 11.63 28.63 -0.22
CA HIS A 223 11.49 29.40 1.02
C HIS A 223 10.04 29.50 1.50
N ARG A 224 9.08 29.66 0.58
CA ARG A 224 7.66 29.68 0.89
C ARG A 224 7.14 28.30 1.32
N LEU A 225 7.67 27.22 0.74
CA LEU A 225 7.34 25.85 1.14
C LEU A 225 7.84 25.55 2.55
N GLU A 226 9.10 25.92 2.86
CA GLU A 226 9.66 25.83 4.21
C GLU A 226 8.82 26.64 5.20
N SER A 227 8.46 27.87 4.85
CA SER A 227 7.60 28.73 5.69
C SER A 227 6.22 28.11 5.93
N ALA A 228 5.62 27.48 4.93
CA ALA A 228 4.34 26.78 5.07
C ALA A 228 4.46 25.59 6.03
N TRP A 229 5.56 24.84 5.94
CA TRP A 229 5.86 23.72 6.83
C TRP A 229 6.11 24.17 8.28
N GLN A 230 6.91 25.21 8.49
CA GLN A 230 7.17 25.78 9.82
C GLN A 230 5.90 26.30 10.49
N ARG A 231 5.01 26.95 9.74
CA ARG A 231 3.70 27.40 10.25
C ARG A 231 2.83 26.24 10.70
N GLU A 232 2.90 25.11 10.02
CA GLU A 232 2.18 23.90 10.42
C GLU A 232 2.80 23.25 11.66
N GLY A 233 4.13 23.14 11.71
CA GLY A 233 4.86 22.67 12.89
C GLY A 233 4.52 23.47 14.14
N ALA A 234 4.41 24.81 14.04
CA ALA A 234 4.03 25.69 15.14
C ALA A 234 2.59 25.50 15.65
N ARG A 235 1.67 24.96 14.83
CA ARG A 235 0.29 24.66 15.24
C ARG A 235 0.16 23.29 15.90
N ARG A 236 1.13 22.40 15.70
CA ARG A 236 1.15 21.07 16.31
C ARG A 236 1.57 21.17 17.76
N THR A 237 0.80 20.57 18.65
CA THR A 237 1.10 20.50 20.09
C THR A 237 1.62 19.10 20.44
N GLY A 238 2.74 18.99 21.17
CA GLY A 238 3.33 17.71 21.60
C GLY A 238 4.57 17.25 20.82
N MET A 239 4.99 15.99 21.01
CA MET A 239 6.18 15.39 20.36
C MET A 239 6.11 15.36 18.82
N ASP A 240 4.91 15.44 18.23
CA ASP A 240 4.72 15.48 16.78
C ASP A 240 5.08 16.84 16.14
N GLY A 241 5.25 17.91 16.95
CA GLY A 241 5.63 19.23 16.49
C GLY A 241 7.15 19.47 16.40
N VAL A 242 7.97 18.60 17.01
CA VAL A 242 9.41 18.85 17.23
C VAL A 242 10.32 17.97 16.34
N GLU A 243 9.82 16.89 15.73
CA GLU A 243 10.69 15.89 15.07
C GLU A 243 10.36 15.59 13.58
N GLY A 244 9.43 16.32 12.98
CA GLY A 244 9.03 16.10 11.58
C GLY A 244 9.92 16.86 10.60
N PHE A 245 10.81 16.16 9.90
CA PHE A 245 11.47 16.69 8.70
C PHE A 245 10.98 15.96 7.45
N THR A 246 11.02 16.63 6.31
CA THR A 246 10.67 16.03 5.02
C THR A 246 11.83 16.19 4.05
N THR A 247 12.33 15.07 3.52
CA THR A 247 13.25 15.14 2.38
C THR A 247 12.42 15.39 1.13
N ALA A 248 12.83 16.32 0.28
CA ALA A 248 12.08 16.60 -0.95
C ALA A 248 13.00 17.07 -2.07
N VAL A 249 12.56 16.91 -3.30
CA VAL A 249 13.17 17.51 -4.48
C VAL A 249 12.07 18.12 -5.34
N VAL A 250 12.29 19.36 -5.76
CA VAL A 250 11.48 20.05 -6.75
C VAL A 250 12.25 20.14 -8.06
N VAL A 251 11.61 19.75 -9.15
CA VAL A 251 12.17 19.82 -10.50
C VAL A 251 11.28 20.71 -11.36
N GLU A 252 11.87 21.72 -11.98
CA GLU A 252 11.20 22.58 -12.95
C GLU A 252 11.77 22.32 -14.36
N VAL A 253 10.89 22.06 -15.31
CA VAL A 253 11.20 22.08 -16.74
C VAL A 253 10.67 23.40 -17.31
N SER A 254 11.58 24.30 -17.65
CA SER A 254 11.24 25.70 -17.98
C SER A 254 10.39 25.81 -19.24
N SER A 255 9.35 26.65 -19.20
CA SER A 255 8.59 27.05 -20.39
C SER A 255 9.33 28.10 -21.23
N GLY A 256 10.11 28.97 -20.59
CA GLY A 256 10.81 30.08 -21.22
C GLY A 256 12.13 29.71 -21.89
N ASP A 257 12.75 28.60 -21.46
CA ASP A 257 14.00 28.07 -22.03
C ASP A 257 13.91 26.56 -22.24
N PRO A 258 13.38 26.11 -23.40
CA PRO A 258 13.14 24.70 -23.67
C PRO A 258 14.43 23.87 -23.62
N GLY A 259 14.49 22.93 -22.69
CA GLY A 259 15.66 22.07 -22.46
C GLY A 259 16.44 22.40 -21.19
N THR A 260 16.09 23.50 -20.52
CA THR A 260 16.62 23.84 -19.20
C THR A 260 15.78 23.20 -18.11
N LEU A 261 16.47 22.50 -17.21
CA LEU A 261 15.91 21.84 -16.04
C LEU A 261 16.55 22.44 -14.80
N ARG A 262 15.72 22.87 -13.85
CA ARG A 262 16.16 23.42 -12.56
C ARG A 262 15.76 22.48 -11.44
N ILE A 263 16.62 22.35 -10.44
CA ILE A 263 16.42 21.45 -9.31
C ILE A 263 16.61 22.23 -8.03
N LEU A 264 15.68 22.02 -7.10
CA LEU A 264 15.81 22.43 -5.73
C LEU A 264 15.76 21.17 -4.85
N ASP A 265 16.81 20.93 -4.09
CA ASP A 265 16.96 19.74 -3.25
C ASP A 265 16.87 20.11 -1.77
N PHE A 266 16.02 19.40 -1.04
CA PHE A 266 15.82 19.46 0.40
C PHE A 266 16.27 18.13 1.03
N GLY A 267 17.52 17.74 0.78
CA GLY A 267 18.15 16.54 1.33
C GLY A 267 17.55 15.21 0.81
N HIS A 268 16.97 15.22 -0.38
CA HIS A 268 16.43 14.02 -1.03
C HIS A 268 17.49 13.38 -1.94
N PRO A 269 17.46 12.06 -2.18
CA PRO A 269 18.36 11.44 -3.15
C PRO A 269 18.21 12.07 -4.55
N PRO A 270 19.33 12.30 -5.27
CA PRO A 270 19.30 13.02 -6.54
C PRO A 270 18.45 12.31 -7.60
N PRO A 271 17.64 13.06 -8.38
CA PRO A 271 16.92 12.49 -9.51
C PRO A 271 17.85 11.86 -10.53
N VAL A 272 17.33 10.90 -11.30
CA VAL A 272 18.07 10.26 -12.40
C VAL A 272 17.53 10.77 -13.73
N LEU A 273 18.43 11.30 -14.57
CA LEU A 273 18.15 11.61 -15.96
C LEU A 273 18.59 10.45 -16.85
N LEU A 274 17.70 10.02 -17.73
CA LEU A 274 17.98 9.05 -18.79
C LEU A 274 18.11 9.79 -20.12
N ASP A 275 19.31 9.75 -20.70
CA ASP A 275 19.57 10.30 -22.03
C ASP A 275 18.88 9.44 -23.11
N PRO A 276 18.61 10.00 -24.32
CA PRO A 276 18.02 9.26 -25.43
C PRO A 276 18.82 8.00 -25.84
N ASP A 277 20.12 8.00 -25.59
CA ASP A 277 21.03 6.87 -25.85
C ASP A 277 20.96 5.77 -24.76
N GLY A 278 20.07 5.91 -23.78
CA GLY A 278 19.89 4.96 -22.68
C GLY A 278 20.91 5.10 -21.54
N LYS A 279 21.73 6.16 -21.54
CA LYS A 279 22.66 6.44 -20.43
C LYS A 279 21.92 7.10 -19.26
N ALA A 280 22.19 6.63 -18.05
CA ALA A 280 21.66 7.20 -16.82
C ALA A 280 22.71 8.08 -16.14
N ARG A 281 22.32 9.27 -15.70
CA ARG A 281 23.14 10.12 -14.83
C ARG A 281 22.32 10.72 -13.69
N TYR A 282 22.94 10.88 -12.53
CA TYR A 282 22.33 11.61 -11.43
C TYR A 282 22.34 13.11 -11.73
N LEU A 283 21.25 13.78 -11.37
CA LEU A 283 21.16 15.22 -11.38
C LEU A 283 21.44 15.72 -9.97
N GLU A 284 22.72 15.96 -9.68
CA GLU A 284 23.15 16.51 -8.40
C GLU A 284 22.81 18.01 -8.35
N ALA A 285 22.24 18.45 -7.23
CA ALA A 285 22.12 19.87 -6.94
C ALA A 285 23.50 20.44 -6.60
N CYS A 286 23.81 21.64 -7.10
CA CYS A 286 25.08 22.30 -6.79
C CYS A 286 25.24 22.61 -5.30
N ASP A 287 24.12 22.84 -4.60
CA ASP A 287 24.05 23.04 -3.15
C ASP A 287 22.83 22.29 -2.59
N PRO A 288 22.99 21.06 -2.07
CA PRO A 288 21.88 20.30 -1.51
C PRO A 288 21.41 20.94 -0.20
N GLY A 289 20.17 21.44 -0.21
CA GLY A 289 19.55 22.06 0.95
C GLY A 289 19.26 21.07 2.06
N LEU A 290 19.00 21.59 3.27
CA LEU A 290 18.52 20.76 4.37
C LEU A 290 17.09 20.27 4.10
N PRO A 291 16.70 19.12 4.69
CA PRO A 291 15.31 18.70 4.72
C PRO A 291 14.37 19.80 5.21
N LEU A 292 13.17 19.84 4.64
CA LEU A 292 12.12 20.77 5.06
C LEU A 292 11.86 20.62 6.55
N GLY A 293 11.80 21.74 7.26
CA GLY A 293 11.68 21.83 8.72
C GLY A 293 12.99 21.96 9.47
N LEU A 294 14.13 21.79 8.80
CA LEU A 294 15.46 21.88 9.42
C LEU A 294 16.23 23.16 9.02
N ALA A 295 15.67 24.02 8.18
CA ALA A 295 16.35 25.25 7.72
C ALA A 295 16.74 26.18 8.88
N GLY A 296 16.01 26.16 10.01
CA GLY A 296 16.34 26.93 11.21
C GLY A 296 17.64 26.52 11.91
N LEU A 297 18.24 25.37 11.58
CA LEU A 297 19.47 24.87 12.21
C LEU A 297 20.75 25.45 11.62
N THR A 298 20.70 26.03 10.42
CA THR A 298 21.89 26.58 9.73
C THR A 298 22.00 28.10 9.82
N GLY A 299 20.96 28.80 10.28
CA GLY A 299 20.95 30.27 10.34
C GLY A 299 20.98 30.97 8.97
N ALA A 300 20.87 30.20 7.88
CA ALA A 300 20.77 30.68 6.51
C ALA A 300 19.37 30.35 5.95
N PRO A 301 18.79 31.19 5.07
CA PRO A 301 17.56 30.83 4.37
C PRO A 301 17.82 29.55 3.56
N GLY A 302 17.03 28.50 3.80
CA GLY A 302 17.31 27.17 3.26
C GLY A 302 17.08 27.10 1.75
N GLY A 303 18.14 26.69 1.02
CA GLY A 303 18.12 26.22 -0.38
C GLY A 303 17.95 27.31 -1.43
#